data_AF-A0A8J5C213-F1
#
_entry.id   AF-A0A8J5C213-F1
#
_cell.length_a   1.000
_cell.length_b   1.000
_cell.length_c   1.000
_cell.angle_alpha   90.00
_cell.angle_beta   90.00
_cell.angle_gamma   90.00
#
_symmetry.space_group_name_H-M   'P 1'
#
loop_
_entity.id
_entity.type
_entity.pdbx_description
1 polymer ?
#
loop_
_entity_poly.entity_id
_entity_poly.type
_entity_poly.pdbx_seq_one_letter_code
_entity_poly.pdbx_strand_id
1 'polypeptide(L)'
;MKQKERWGDKIYLESEFELESYWLKTLGRLEEFAGAYAAVERQEEGMRRRHAEPASRAYGRMREKRMMGVEKLRRPLITHFTGCQPCSGDLNKMYTAESCWEGMQRALHFADDQVLRDYGFRHANLLTADVIPLPFDYPAATS
;
A
#
# COMPACT_ATOMS: atom_id res chain seq x y z
N MET A 1 7.44 29.90 7.30
CA MET A 1 8.06 29.24 8.48
C MET A 1 8.93 30.27 9.22
N LYS A 2 8.61 30.61 10.48
CA LYS A 2 9.23 31.76 11.19
C LYS A 2 10.73 31.61 11.51
N GLN A 3 11.28 30.40 11.48
CA GLN A 3 12.70 30.11 11.77
C GLN A 3 13.41 29.42 10.60
N LYS A 4 13.03 29.75 9.36
CA LYS A 4 13.57 29.09 8.15
C LYS A 4 15.10 29.20 8.06
N GLU A 5 15.66 30.36 8.38
CA GLU A 5 17.13 30.59 8.31
C GLU A 5 17.93 29.70 9.28
N ARG A 6 17.32 29.31 10.41
CA ARG A 6 18.00 28.48 11.42
C ARG A 6 17.90 26.98 11.12
N TRP A 7 16.82 26.53 10.48
CA TRP A 7 16.46 25.11 10.38
C TRP A 7 16.23 24.59 8.96
N GLY A 8 16.06 25.48 7.98
CA GLY A 8 15.67 25.11 6.61
C GLY A 8 16.61 24.09 6.00
N ASP A 9 17.91 24.31 6.10
CA ASP A 9 18.93 23.43 5.51
C ASP A 9 19.07 22.08 6.22
N LYS A 10 18.38 21.89 7.36
CA LYS A 10 18.32 20.63 8.11
C LYS A 10 17.00 19.88 7.90
N ILE A 11 16.08 20.44 7.12
CA ILE A 11 14.76 19.87 6.86
C ILE A 11 14.70 19.45 5.41
N TYR A 12 14.55 18.15 5.19
CA TYR A 12 14.21 17.61 3.89
C TYR A 12 12.69 17.38 3.84
N LEU A 13 12.01 18.04 2.89
CA LEU A 13 10.60 17.80 2.61
C LEU A 13 10.51 16.81 1.45
N GLU A 14 10.21 15.55 1.78
CA GLU A 14 10.07 14.46 0.82
C GLU A 14 8.92 14.74 -0.17
N SER A 15 9.18 14.51 -1.46
CA SER A 15 8.24 14.74 -2.56
C SER A 15 8.38 13.76 -3.72
N GLU A 16 9.41 12.90 -3.72
CA GLU A 16 9.68 11.87 -4.71
C GLU A 16 8.73 10.67 -4.56
N PHE A 17 8.24 10.43 -3.34
CA PHE A 17 7.19 9.47 -3.06
C PHE A 17 6.26 9.96 -1.94
N GLU A 18 5.07 9.38 -1.87
CA GLU A 18 4.11 9.68 -0.81
C GLU A 18 4.53 8.95 0.48
N LEU A 19 5.47 9.56 1.20
CA LEU A 19 6.01 9.04 2.47
C LEU A 19 4.89 8.80 3.48
N GLU A 20 3.99 9.77 3.64
CA GLU A 20 2.83 9.70 4.50
C GLU A 20 1.60 10.20 3.74
N SER A 21 0.50 9.46 3.86
CA SER A 21 -0.79 9.80 3.26
C SER A 21 -1.90 9.72 4.29
N TYR A 22 -2.81 10.68 4.21
CA TYR A 22 -4.05 10.71 4.96
C TYR A 22 -4.90 9.47 4.66
N TRP A 23 -5.37 8.78 5.71
CA TRP A 23 -5.99 7.46 5.58
C TRP A 23 -7.25 7.44 4.69
N LEU A 24 -8.17 8.40 4.79
CA LEU A 24 -9.38 8.41 3.93
C LEU A 24 -9.03 8.52 2.44
N LYS A 25 -8.04 9.36 2.09
CA LYS A 25 -7.56 9.50 0.71
C LYS A 25 -7.01 8.16 0.20
N THR A 26 -6.28 7.44 1.04
CA THR A 26 -5.69 6.15 0.68
C THR A 26 -6.75 5.06 0.55
N LEU A 27 -7.66 4.97 1.52
CA LEU A 27 -8.72 3.96 1.53
C LEU A 27 -9.68 4.11 0.35
N GLY A 28 -9.93 5.34 -0.10
CA GLY A 28 -10.73 5.62 -1.29
C GLY A 28 -10.11 5.13 -2.60
N ARG A 29 -8.84 4.69 -2.59
CA ARG A 29 -8.06 4.35 -3.79
C ARG A 29 -7.45 2.94 -3.77
N LEU A 30 -7.74 2.12 -2.75
CA LEU A 30 -7.14 0.78 -2.63
C LEU A 30 -7.39 -0.09 -3.87
N GLU A 31 -8.58 -0.02 -4.46
CA GLU A 31 -8.92 -0.77 -5.68
C GLU A 31 -8.15 -0.28 -6.90
N GLU A 32 -7.97 1.04 -7.06
CA GLU A 32 -7.13 1.62 -8.11
C GLU A 32 -5.69 1.13 -7.99
N PHE A 33 -5.14 1.15 -6.77
CA PHE A 33 -3.80 0.66 -6.50
C PHE A 33 -3.69 -0.84 -6.79
N ALA A 34 -4.60 -1.66 -6.28
CA ALA A 34 -4.61 -3.09 -6.56
C ALA A 34 -4.66 -3.38 -8.07
N GLY A 35 -5.54 -2.68 -8.79
CA GLY A 35 -5.69 -2.80 -10.24
C GLY A 35 -4.43 -2.43 -11.01
N ALA A 36 -3.79 -1.30 -10.67
CA ALA A 36 -2.58 -0.83 -11.31
C ALA A 36 -1.40 -1.81 -11.13
N TYR A 37 -1.18 -2.28 -9.91
CA TYR A 37 -0.12 -3.25 -9.62
C TYR A 37 -0.38 -4.59 -10.29
N ALA A 38 -1.62 -5.09 -10.25
CA ALA A 38 -1.97 -6.31 -10.98
C ALA A 38 -1.78 -6.15 -12.49
N ALA A 39 -2.13 -5.00 -13.08
CA ALA A 39 -1.93 -4.74 -14.50
C ALA A 39 -0.43 -4.78 -14.91
N VAL A 40 0.44 -4.19 -14.08
CA VAL A 40 1.89 -4.25 -14.27
C VAL A 40 2.42 -5.68 -14.16
N GLU A 41 1.98 -6.44 -13.14
CA GLU A 41 2.42 -7.82 -12.94
C GLU A 41 1.97 -8.75 -14.07
N ARG A 42 0.79 -8.54 -14.66
CA ARG A 42 0.30 -9.35 -15.80
C ARG A 42 1.19 -9.26 -17.03
N GLN A 43 1.88 -8.13 -17.23
CA GLN A 43 2.71 -7.88 -18.41
C GLN A 43 4.11 -8.51 -18.32
N GLU A 44 4.54 -8.95 -17.13
CA GLU A 44 5.90 -9.42 -16.90
C GLU A 44 5.87 -10.79 -16.21
N GLU A 45 6.22 -11.85 -16.94
CA GLU A 45 6.23 -13.22 -16.41
C GLU A 45 7.05 -13.36 -15.12
N GLY A 46 8.20 -12.67 -15.07
CA GLY A 46 9.05 -12.65 -13.88
C GLY A 46 8.33 -12.16 -12.63
N MET A 47 7.44 -11.16 -12.76
CA MET A 47 6.70 -10.58 -11.62
C MET A 47 5.58 -11.48 -11.10
N ARG A 48 5.05 -12.39 -11.92
CA ARG A 48 4.00 -13.33 -11.51
C ARG A 48 4.54 -14.50 -10.68
N ARG A 49 5.86 -14.71 -10.72
CA ARG A 49 6.52 -15.77 -9.94
C ARG A 49 6.61 -15.35 -8.47
N ARG A 50 6.32 -16.29 -7.58
CA ARG A 50 6.62 -16.18 -6.14
C ARG A 50 8.13 -16.10 -5.95
N HIS A 51 8.59 -15.33 -4.98
CA HIS A 51 10.01 -15.15 -4.73
C HIS A 51 10.33 -15.10 -3.24
N ALA A 52 11.56 -15.45 -2.89
CA ALA A 52 12.06 -15.33 -1.52
C ALA A 52 12.59 -13.90 -1.26
N GLU A 53 12.66 -13.51 0.00
CA GLU A 53 13.14 -12.18 0.45
C GLU A 53 14.47 -11.71 -0.18
N PRO A 54 15.49 -12.58 -0.40
CA PRO A 54 16.71 -12.16 -1.09
C PRO A 54 16.49 -11.63 -2.53
N ALA A 55 15.41 -12.04 -3.19
CA ALA A 55 15.05 -11.59 -4.53
C ALA A 55 14.21 -10.30 -4.54
N SER A 56 13.65 -9.87 -3.41
CA SER A 56 12.71 -8.74 -3.35
C SER A 56 13.32 -7.43 -3.87
N ARG A 57 14.63 -7.21 -3.71
CA ARG A 57 15.31 -6.04 -4.29
C ARG A 57 15.33 -6.05 -5.82
N ALA A 58 15.53 -7.21 -6.44
CA ALA A 58 15.50 -7.33 -7.90
C ALA A 58 14.08 -7.13 -8.43
N TYR A 59 13.08 -7.73 -7.77
CA TYR A 59 11.66 -7.55 -8.07
C TYR A 59 11.21 -6.10 -7.91
N GLY A 60 11.64 -5.43 -6.84
CA GLY A 60 11.41 -4.01 -6.61
C GLY A 60 11.91 -3.18 -7.80
N ARG A 61 13.18 -3.34 -8.23
CA ARG A 61 13.71 -2.63 -9.40
C ARG A 61 12.94 -2.88 -10.69
N MET A 62 12.52 -4.14 -10.93
CA MET A 62 11.68 -4.46 -12.09
C MET A 62 10.34 -3.71 -12.02
N ARG A 63 9.70 -3.72 -10.85
CA ARG A 63 8.41 -3.05 -10.62
C ARG A 63 8.51 -1.54 -10.79
N GLU A 64 9.55 -0.94 -10.22
CA GLU A 64 9.84 0.49 -10.33
C GLU A 64 9.90 0.95 -11.79
N LYS A 65 10.63 0.21 -12.62
CA LYS A 65 10.73 0.51 -14.06
C LYS A 65 9.37 0.44 -14.77
N ARG A 66 8.49 -0.49 -14.37
CA ARG A 66 7.16 -0.66 -15.00
C ARG A 66 6.10 0.30 -14.46
N MET A 67 6.34 0.88 -13.28
CA MET A 67 5.49 1.90 -12.68
C MET A 67 5.82 3.33 -13.15
N MET A 68 6.87 3.51 -13.95
CA MET A 68 7.16 4.77 -14.64
C MET A 68 6.02 5.14 -15.59
N GLY A 69 5.56 6.39 -15.56
CA GLY A 69 4.44 6.90 -16.34
C GLY A 69 3.05 6.66 -15.71
N VAL A 70 2.97 5.92 -14.60
CA VAL A 70 1.74 5.73 -13.80
C VAL A 70 1.95 6.14 -12.34
N GLU A 71 2.77 7.16 -12.10
CA GLU A 71 3.21 7.60 -10.77
C GLU A 71 2.03 7.93 -9.85
N LYS A 72 0.94 8.47 -10.41
CA LYS A 72 -0.30 8.78 -9.67
C LYS A 72 -0.96 7.54 -9.05
N LEU A 73 -0.70 6.36 -9.60
CA LEU A 73 -1.25 5.07 -9.15
C LEU A 73 -0.29 4.33 -8.21
N ARG A 74 0.83 4.95 -7.83
CA ARG A 74 1.71 4.41 -6.78
C ARG A 74 0.98 4.48 -5.45
N ARG A 75 1.00 3.37 -4.72
CA ARG A 75 0.47 3.32 -3.35
C ARG A 75 1.39 4.12 -2.41
N PRO A 76 0.83 4.79 -1.39
CA PRO A 76 1.64 5.49 -0.40
C PRO A 76 2.49 4.52 0.42
N LEU A 77 3.61 4.99 0.95
CA LEU A 77 4.45 4.18 1.83
C LEU A 77 3.79 4.00 3.21
N ILE A 78 3.27 5.09 3.79
CA ILE A 78 2.59 5.07 5.09
C ILE A 78 1.16 5.55 4.91
N THR A 79 0.21 4.71 5.34
CA THR A 79 -1.19 5.13 5.56
C THR A 79 -1.33 5.56 7.01
N HIS A 80 -1.54 6.86 7.26
CA HIS A 80 -1.57 7.39 8.60
C HIS A 80 -2.99 7.69 9.07
N PHE A 81 -3.43 6.99 10.12
CA PHE A 81 -4.75 7.12 10.75
C PHE A 81 -4.81 8.28 11.75
N THR A 82 -4.48 9.48 11.28
CA THR A 82 -4.52 10.71 12.07
C THR A 82 -5.90 10.91 12.69
N GLY A 83 -5.96 11.05 14.03
CA GLY A 83 -7.19 11.34 14.76
C GLY A 83 -8.04 10.11 15.13
N CYS A 84 -7.65 8.89 14.78
CA CYS A 84 -8.38 7.67 15.15
C CYS A 84 -8.18 7.22 16.60
N GLN A 85 -7.01 7.49 17.19
CA GLN A 85 -6.70 7.31 18.62
C GLN A 85 -7.30 6.05 19.30
N PRO A 86 -7.13 4.84 18.73
CA PRO A 86 -7.81 3.63 19.21
C PRO A 86 -7.38 3.20 20.62
N CYS A 87 -6.19 3.62 21.06
CA CYS A 87 -5.66 3.27 22.37
C CYS A 87 -6.13 4.21 23.49
N SER A 88 -6.23 5.53 23.24
CA SER A 88 -6.65 6.48 24.27
C SER A 88 -8.16 6.68 24.34
N GLY A 89 -8.87 6.40 23.24
CA GLY A 89 -10.31 6.65 23.13
C GLY A 89 -10.67 8.10 22.85
N ASP A 90 -9.70 9.02 22.82
CA ASP A 90 -9.89 10.44 22.50
C ASP A 90 -10.03 10.67 21.00
N LEU A 91 -10.98 9.96 20.39
CA LEU A 91 -11.25 10.00 18.97
C LEU A 91 -11.58 11.43 18.51
N ASN A 92 -10.97 11.85 17.39
CA ASN A 92 -11.38 13.08 16.73
C ASN A 92 -12.83 12.95 16.27
N LYS A 93 -13.68 13.91 16.67
CA LYS A 93 -15.13 13.94 16.39
C LYS A 93 -15.50 13.90 14.91
N MET A 94 -14.55 14.14 14.00
CA MET A 94 -14.74 13.99 12.56
C MET A 94 -14.90 12.53 12.12
N TYR A 95 -14.47 11.56 12.94
CA TYR A 95 -14.52 10.13 12.63
C TYR A 95 -15.32 9.37 13.69
N THR A 96 -15.77 8.17 13.32
CA THR A 96 -16.35 7.20 14.26
C THR A 96 -15.34 6.11 14.59
N ALA A 97 -15.44 5.52 15.79
CA ALA A 97 -14.54 4.45 16.22
C ALA A 97 -14.58 3.26 15.24
N GLU A 98 -15.78 2.95 14.74
CA GLU A 98 -16.02 1.94 13.71
C GLU A 98 -15.30 2.29 12.40
N SER A 99 -15.48 3.50 11.86
CA SER A 99 -14.83 3.91 10.60
C SER A 99 -13.30 3.84 10.68
N CYS A 100 -12.74 4.19 11.84
CA CYS A 100 -11.31 4.08 12.11
C CYS A 100 -10.86 2.62 12.16
N TRP A 101 -11.59 1.78 12.88
CA TRP A 101 -11.28 0.36 13.03
C TRP A 101 -11.36 -0.40 11.71
N GLU A 102 -12.47 -0.26 10.99
CA GLU A 102 -12.64 -0.84 9.66
C GLU A 102 -11.58 -0.32 8.68
N GLY A 103 -11.29 0.98 8.75
CA GLY A 103 -10.25 1.59 7.95
C GLY A 103 -8.88 0.96 8.20
N MET A 104 -8.51 0.79 9.48
CA MET A 104 -7.26 0.14 9.87
C MET A 104 -7.18 -1.30 9.39
N GLN A 105 -8.26 -2.08 9.53
CA GLN A 105 -8.32 -3.45 9.02
C GLN A 105 -8.12 -3.48 7.50
N ARG A 106 -8.81 -2.61 6.76
CA ARG A 106 -8.68 -2.55 5.30
C ARG A 106 -7.27 -2.20 4.84
N ALA A 107 -6.65 -1.20 5.47
CA ALA A 107 -5.27 -0.82 5.16
C ALA A 107 -4.27 -1.92 5.51
N LEU A 108 -4.46 -2.59 6.67
CA LEU A 108 -3.60 -3.68 7.11
C LEU A 108 -3.69 -4.87 6.15
N HIS A 109 -4.89 -5.38 5.86
CA HIS A 109 -5.08 -6.53 4.98
C HIS A 109 -4.61 -6.22 3.54
N PHE A 110 -4.79 -4.98 3.06
CA PHE A 110 -4.26 -4.55 1.76
C PHE A 110 -2.73 -4.56 1.73
N ALA A 111 -2.08 -4.16 2.83
CA ALA A 111 -0.62 -4.24 2.95
C ALA A 111 -0.15 -5.70 3.08
N ASP A 112 -0.87 -6.51 3.88
CA ASP A 112 -0.52 -7.90 4.15
C ASP A 112 -0.67 -8.79 2.92
N ASP A 113 -1.60 -8.47 2.00
CA ASP A 113 -1.67 -9.09 0.67
C ASP A 113 -0.34 -9.04 -0.09
N GLN A 114 0.51 -8.03 0.16
CA GLN A 114 1.83 -7.94 -0.47
C GLN A 114 2.82 -8.98 0.08
N VAL A 115 2.65 -9.40 1.33
CA VAL A 115 3.46 -10.43 1.99
C VAL A 115 2.89 -11.82 1.70
N LEU A 116 1.59 -12.00 1.90
CA LEU A 116 0.88 -13.26 1.65
C LEU A 116 1.04 -13.75 0.20
N ARG A 117 1.17 -12.81 -0.75
CA ARG A 117 1.36 -13.11 -2.16
C ARG A 117 2.56 -14.02 -2.43
N ASP A 118 3.65 -13.89 -1.69
CA ASP A 118 4.84 -14.73 -1.86
C ASP A 118 4.62 -16.16 -1.36
N TYR A 119 3.71 -16.34 -0.39
CA TYR A 119 3.30 -17.64 0.14
C TYR A 119 2.13 -18.26 -0.65
N GLY A 120 1.54 -17.51 -1.58
CA GLY A 120 0.43 -17.99 -2.41
C GLY A 120 -0.95 -17.78 -1.84
N PHE A 121 -1.12 -16.74 -1.03
CA PHE A 121 -2.40 -16.38 -0.45
C PHE A 121 -2.70 -14.91 -0.69
N ARG A 122 -3.95 -14.55 -0.51
CA ARG A 122 -4.44 -13.18 -0.34
C ARG A 122 -5.67 -13.20 0.56
N HIS A 123 -6.01 -12.08 1.14
CA HIS A 123 -7.27 -11.90 1.83
C HIS A 123 -8.47 -12.06 0.86
N ALA A 124 -9.52 -12.71 1.35
CA ALA A 124 -10.78 -12.89 0.62
C ALA A 124 -11.48 -11.54 0.41
N ASN A 125 -11.46 -10.71 1.45
CA ASN A 125 -11.96 -9.34 1.49
C ASN A 125 -11.08 -8.55 2.48
N LEU A 126 -11.19 -7.22 2.49
CA LEU A 126 -10.32 -6.36 3.31
C LEU A 126 -10.85 -6.11 4.73
N LEU A 127 -12.05 -6.59 5.09
CA LEU A 127 -12.66 -6.39 6.40
C LEU A 127 -12.46 -7.57 7.36
N THR A 128 -12.15 -8.76 6.84
CA THR A 128 -11.91 -9.96 7.65
C THR A 128 -10.51 -10.54 7.42
N ALA A 129 -10.03 -11.32 8.38
CA ALA A 129 -8.72 -11.97 8.30
C ALA A 129 -8.72 -13.23 7.40
N ASP A 130 -9.84 -13.56 6.76
CA ASP A 130 -9.96 -14.76 5.93
C ASP A 130 -9.07 -14.66 4.70
N VAL A 131 -8.35 -15.74 4.39
CA VAL A 131 -7.45 -15.83 3.24
C VAL A 131 -7.90 -16.91 2.26
N ILE A 132 -7.63 -16.68 0.98
CA ILE A 132 -7.87 -17.62 -0.11
C ILE A 132 -6.55 -17.95 -0.83
N PRO A 133 -6.41 -19.19 -1.33
CA PRO A 133 -5.23 -19.58 -2.09
C PRO A 133 -5.21 -18.87 -3.45
N LEU A 134 -4.00 -18.54 -3.91
CA LEU A 134 -3.73 -17.99 -5.23
C LEU A 134 -3.15 -19.06 -6.17
N PRO A 135 -3.50 -19.02 -7.48
CA PRO A 135 -2.79 -19.77 -8.49
C PRO A 135 -1.28 -19.52 -8.46
N PHE A 136 -0.50 -20.47 -8.96
CA PHE A 136 0.96 -20.35 -8.98
C PHE A 136 1.45 -19.14 -9.80
N ASP A 137 0.72 -18.81 -10.86
CA ASP A 137 1.07 -17.80 -11.87
C ASP A 137 0.19 -16.54 -11.81
N TYR A 138 -0.45 -16.30 -10.66
CA TYR A 138 -1.28 -15.12 -10.41
C TYR A 138 -0.48 -13.80 -10.59
N PRO A 139 -1.11 -12.67 -10.96
CA PRO A 139 -2.38 -12.63 -11.69
C PRO A 139 -2.23 -13.28 -13.07
N ALA A 140 -3.28 -13.92 -13.57
CA ALA A 140 -3.26 -14.55 -14.90
C ALA A 140 -2.83 -13.54 -15.97
N ALA A 141 -1.97 -13.98 -16.90
CA ALA A 141 -1.47 -13.13 -17.98
C ALA A 141 -2.60 -12.49 -18.79
N THR A 142 -2.35 -11.33 -19.36
CA THR A 142 -3.25 -10.76 -20.37
C THR A 142 -3.22 -11.64 -21.61
N SER A 143 -4.38 -12.17 -22.01
CA SER A 143 -4.56 -12.86 -23.30
C SER A 143 -4.30 -11.95 -24.49
#